data_AF-Q7UEG6-F1
#
_entry.id   AF-Q7UEG6-F1
#
_cell.length_a   1.000
_cell.length_b   1.000
_cell.length_c   1.000
_cell.angle_alpha   90.00
_cell.angle_beta   90.00
_cell.angle_gamma   90.00
#
_symmetry.space_group_name_H-M   'P 1'
#
loop_
_entity.id
_entity.type
_entity.pdbx_description
1 polymer ?
#
loop_
_entity_poly.entity_id
_entity_poly.type
_entity_poly.pdbx_seq_one_letter_code
_entity_poly.pdbx_strand_id
1 'polypeptide(L)'
;MNDPCILGEIREHFAMSEPLLRISNHHAPGSGDPPIVDDAQADQYIGYFENLFGEQWVFTRDQATGVAILRGGDISWNTPIDVTDGATRGLTLNPSEAQWLESCLAASQAFARR
;
A
#
# COMPACT_ATOMS: atom_id res chain seq x y z
N MET A 1 0.76 -58.76 21.11
CA MET A 1 1.16 -59.04 19.73
C MET A 1 0.39 -58.03 18.88
N ASN A 2 1.11 -57.04 18.35
CA ASN A 2 0.88 -56.14 17.19
C ASN A 2 -0.56 -55.61 16.96
N ASP A 3 -0.83 -54.33 16.70
CA ASP A 3 -0.02 -53.13 16.48
C ASP A 3 -0.95 -51.90 16.66
N PRO A 4 -0.41 -50.72 17.00
CA PRO A 4 -1.14 -49.48 17.21
C PRO A 4 -1.25 -48.65 15.92
N CYS A 5 -1.97 -47.52 16.02
CA CYS A 5 -2.00 -46.42 15.04
C CYS A 5 -2.95 -46.64 13.85
N ILE A 6 -3.27 -45.53 13.16
CA ILE A 6 -4.25 -45.32 12.06
C ILE A 6 -5.63 -44.90 12.62
N LEU A 7 -6.06 -43.64 12.62
CA LEU A 7 -5.58 -42.42 11.98
C LEU A 7 -6.03 -41.24 12.85
N GLY A 8 -5.06 -40.55 13.45
CA GLY A 8 -5.21 -39.13 13.70
C GLY A 8 -5.22 -38.43 12.36
N GLU A 9 -6.41 -38.07 11.87
CA GLU A 9 -6.58 -36.98 10.92
C GLU A 9 -7.90 -36.28 11.23
N ILE A 10 -7.98 -35.69 12.43
CA ILE A 10 -8.63 -34.38 12.51
C ILE A 10 -7.64 -33.44 11.83
N ARG A 11 -7.72 -33.36 10.50
CA ARG A 11 -7.23 -32.19 9.81
C ARG A 11 -8.16 -31.07 10.23
N GLU A 12 -7.80 -30.37 11.30
CA GLU A 12 -8.17 -28.98 11.38
C GLU A 12 -7.61 -28.35 10.10
N HIS A 13 -8.51 -28.07 9.15
CA HIS A 13 -8.17 -27.22 8.02
C HIS A 13 -7.76 -25.88 8.63
N PHE A 14 -6.44 -25.63 8.58
CA PHE A 14 -5.77 -24.37 8.85
C PHE A 14 -6.72 -23.19 8.63
N ALA A 15 -6.93 -22.38 9.66
CA ALA A 15 -7.61 -21.11 9.54
C ALA A 15 -6.95 -20.30 8.40
N MET A 16 -7.59 -20.19 7.25
CA MET A 16 -7.13 -19.31 6.18
C MET A 16 -7.50 -17.88 6.55
N SER A 17 -6.50 -17.05 6.84
CA SER A 17 -6.64 -15.60 6.94
C SER A 17 -5.37 -14.95 6.39
N GLU A 18 -5.46 -13.70 5.95
CA GLU A 18 -4.44 -12.90 5.22
C GLU A 18 -4.42 -13.19 3.70
N PRO A 19 -5.18 -12.42 2.88
CA PRO A 19 -4.59 -11.18 2.38
C PRO A 19 -5.63 -10.06 2.19
N LEU A 20 -5.42 -8.88 2.78
CA LEU A 20 -6.35 -7.76 2.55
C LEU A 20 -6.21 -7.17 1.13
N LEU A 21 -5.00 -7.06 0.59
CA LEU A 21 -4.73 -6.83 -0.84
C LEU A 21 -3.26 -7.20 -1.12
N ARG A 22 -2.98 -7.88 -2.24
CA ARG A 22 -1.61 -8.23 -2.66
C ARG A 22 -1.42 -7.94 -4.14
N ILE A 23 -0.44 -7.10 -4.45
CA ILE A 23 -0.15 -6.63 -5.80
C ILE A 23 1.34 -6.87 -6.10
N SER A 24 1.64 -7.38 -7.29
CA SER A 24 3.02 -7.56 -7.76
C SER A 24 3.60 -6.25 -8.25
N ASN A 25 4.91 -6.06 -8.04
CA ASN A 25 5.63 -4.98 -8.70
C ASN A 25 5.75 -5.27 -10.20
N HIS A 26 5.35 -4.31 -11.03
CA HIS A 26 5.49 -4.40 -12.49
C HIS A 26 6.78 -3.75 -13.00
N HIS A 27 7.52 -3.09 -12.12
CA HIS A 27 8.74 -2.37 -12.45
C HIS A 27 9.99 -3.26 -12.44
N ALA A 28 11.00 -2.82 -13.18
CA ALA A 28 12.28 -3.53 -13.27
C ALA A 28 12.96 -3.64 -11.89
N PRO A 29 13.84 -4.63 -11.67
CA PRO A 29 14.57 -4.79 -10.41
C PRO A 29 15.37 -3.56 -9.96
N GLY A 30 15.68 -2.63 -10.88
CA GLY A 30 16.36 -1.37 -10.58
C GLY A 30 15.49 -0.30 -9.92
N SER A 31 14.17 -0.48 -9.85
CA SER A 31 13.21 0.48 -9.26
C SER A 31 13.13 0.41 -7.73
N GLY A 32 14.05 -0.31 -7.09
CA GLY A 32 14.04 -0.52 -5.64
C GLY A 32 13.00 -1.52 -5.17
N ASP A 33 12.86 -1.63 -3.86
CA ASP A 33 11.97 -2.59 -3.22
C ASP A 33 10.60 -1.95 -2.95
N PRO A 34 9.50 -2.49 -3.49
CA PRO A 34 8.17 -2.01 -3.16
C PRO A 34 7.95 -2.01 -1.65
N PRO A 35 7.29 -0.98 -1.09
CA PRO A 35 7.03 -0.93 0.34
C PRO A 35 6.08 -2.08 0.73
N ILE A 36 6.35 -2.71 1.87
CA ILE A 36 5.33 -3.49 2.56
C ILE A 36 4.43 -2.46 3.25
N VAL A 37 3.18 -2.36 2.80
CA VAL A 37 2.18 -1.48 3.39
C VAL A 37 1.04 -2.35 3.90
N ASP A 38 0.83 -2.31 5.21
CA ASP A 38 -0.21 -3.02 5.93
C ASP A 38 -0.93 -2.06 6.89
N ASP A 39 -2.02 -2.53 7.50
CA ASP A 39 -2.78 -1.78 8.49
C ASP A 39 -2.23 -1.95 9.92
N ALA A 40 -0.99 -2.43 10.08
CA ALA A 40 -0.38 -2.64 11.39
C ALA A 40 -0.14 -1.31 12.14
N GLN A 41 -0.01 -0.20 11.40
CA GLN A 41 -0.05 1.13 11.99
C GLN A 41 -1.51 1.58 12.13
N ALA A 42 -2.00 1.55 13.39
CA ALA A 42 -3.28 2.17 13.72
C ALA A 42 -3.33 3.61 13.16
N ASP A 43 -4.44 3.96 12.53
CA ASP A 43 -4.69 5.29 11.97
C ASP A 43 -3.85 5.66 10.73
N GLN A 44 -3.40 4.68 9.93
CA GLN A 44 -2.83 4.93 8.59
C GLN A 44 -3.92 4.89 7.50
N TYR A 45 -3.99 5.94 6.68
CA TYR A 45 -4.73 5.90 5.41
C TYR A 45 -3.80 5.36 4.31
N ILE A 46 -4.28 4.39 3.54
CA ILE A 46 -3.54 3.75 2.45
C ILE A 46 -4.31 3.92 1.14
N GLY A 47 -3.62 4.37 0.09
CA GLY A 47 -4.14 4.40 -1.27
C GLY A 47 -3.18 3.67 -2.21
N TYR A 48 -3.72 2.82 -3.07
CA TYR A 48 -3.00 2.24 -4.20
C TYR A 48 -3.60 2.74 -5.51
N PHE A 49 -2.75 2.94 -6.50
CA PHE A 49 -3.17 3.24 -7.87
C PHE A 49 -2.23 2.62 -8.88
N GLU A 50 -2.84 2.13 -9.95
CA GLU A 50 -2.16 1.69 -11.15
C GLU A 50 -2.87 2.28 -12.36
N ASN A 51 -2.14 2.95 -13.24
CA ASN A 51 -2.72 3.51 -14.46
C ASN A 51 -2.70 2.50 -15.62
N LEU A 52 -3.25 2.89 -16.78
CA LEU A 52 -3.35 2.02 -17.95
C LEU A 52 -1.99 1.61 -18.57
N PHE A 53 -0.89 2.26 -18.14
CA PHE A 53 0.48 1.96 -18.57
C PHE A 53 1.22 1.06 -17.57
N GLY A 54 0.61 0.71 -16.44
CA GLY A 54 1.23 -0.10 -15.39
C GLY A 54 2.10 0.70 -14.42
N GLU A 55 2.04 2.04 -14.44
CA GLU A 55 2.72 2.87 -13.45
C GLU A 55 2.01 2.71 -12.10
N GLN A 56 2.77 2.38 -11.06
CA GLN A 56 2.24 1.98 -9.75
C GLN A 56 2.60 3.02 -8.70
N TRP A 57 1.61 3.39 -7.90
CA TRP A 57 1.71 4.41 -6.87
C TRP A 57 1.11 3.92 -5.55
N VAL A 58 1.80 4.25 -4.46
CA VAL A 58 1.36 3.99 -3.09
C VAL A 58 1.37 5.30 -2.30
N PHE A 59 0.20 5.68 -1.81
CA PHE A 59 0.00 6.82 -0.92
C PHE A 59 -0.22 6.31 0.51
N THR A 60 0.46 6.90 1.47
CA THR A 60 0.22 6.66 2.90
C THR A 60 0.08 7.98 3.63
N ARG A 61 -0.94 8.14 4.49
CA ARG A 61 -1.02 9.25 5.44
C ARG A 61 -1.18 8.72 6.85
N ASP A 62 -0.30 9.15 7.75
CA ASP A 62 -0.47 8.99 9.19
C ASP A 62 -1.51 10.02 9.67
N GLN A 63 -2.63 9.57 10.21
CA GLN A 63 -3.70 10.45 10.67
C GLN A 63 -3.37 11.17 11.98
N ALA A 64 -2.48 10.62 12.80
CA ALA A 64 -2.06 11.24 14.06
C ALA A 64 -1.12 12.42 13.80
N THR A 65 -0.17 12.27 12.87
CA THR A 65 0.80 13.34 12.52
C THR A 65 0.37 14.19 11.33
N GLY A 66 -0.54 13.68 10.50
CA GLY A 66 -0.94 14.30 9.23
C GLY A 66 0.12 14.15 8.13
N VAL A 67 1.24 13.47 8.36
CA VAL A 67 2.30 13.30 7.35
C VAL A 67 1.80 12.40 6.23
N ALA A 68 1.89 12.85 4.98
CA ALA A 68 1.53 12.09 3.80
C ALA A 68 2.73 11.85 2.89
N ILE A 69 2.90 10.59 2.48
CA ILE A 69 4.02 10.12 1.67
C ILE A 69 3.50 9.44 0.41
N LEU A 70 4.12 9.78 -0.72
CA LEU A 70 3.93 9.12 -2.01
C LEU A 70 5.17 8.30 -2.36
N ARG A 71 4.96 7.07 -2.83
CA ARG A 71 6.00 6.18 -3.38
C ARG A 71 5.52 5.67 -4.73
N GLY A 72 6.44 5.48 -5.67
CA GLY A 72 6.11 4.94 -6.98
C GLY A 72 7.29 4.22 -7.63
N GLY A 73 6.99 3.28 -8.52
CA GLY A 73 8.01 2.51 -9.23
C GLY A 73 8.90 3.36 -10.13
N ASP A 74 8.35 4.40 -10.74
CA ASP A 74 9.07 5.28 -11.68
C ASP A 74 10.08 6.20 -11.01
N ILE A 75 9.88 6.52 -9.72
CA ILE A 75 10.78 7.36 -8.93
C ILE A 75 11.70 6.56 -8.01
N SER A 76 11.74 5.24 -8.19
CA SER A 76 12.24 4.27 -7.22
C SER A 76 11.38 4.22 -5.95
N TRP A 77 10.93 3.01 -5.59
CA TRP A 77 10.13 2.75 -4.39
C TRP A 77 10.79 3.25 -3.10
N ASN A 78 12.12 3.30 -3.10
CA ASN A 78 12.96 3.74 -1.98
C ASN A 78 13.12 5.26 -1.89
N THR A 79 12.51 6.03 -2.80
CA THR A 79 12.54 7.51 -2.81
C THR A 79 11.16 8.06 -2.42
N PRO A 80 10.78 8.05 -1.13
CA PRO A 80 9.51 8.61 -0.70
C PRO A 80 9.47 10.13 -0.93
N ILE A 81 8.35 10.62 -1.44
CA ILE A 81 8.08 12.05 -1.60
C ILE A 81 7.08 12.48 -0.54
N ASP A 82 7.44 13.50 0.24
CA ASP A 82 6.52 14.17 1.15
C ASP A 82 5.52 15.02 0.35
N VAL A 83 4.25 14.61 0.42
CA VAL A 83 3.09 15.25 -0.23
C VAL A 83 2.11 15.79 0.81
N THR A 84 2.54 16.00 2.06
CA THR A 84 1.70 16.49 3.17
C THR A 84 0.94 17.76 2.79
N ASP A 85 1.64 18.71 2.16
CA ASP A 85 1.12 19.99 1.70
C ASP A 85 0.57 19.95 0.26
N GLY A 86 0.41 18.75 -0.32
CA GLY A 86 -0.01 18.54 -1.71
C GLY A 86 1.06 18.81 -2.78
N ALA A 87 2.28 19.17 -2.38
CA ALA A 87 3.38 19.43 -3.30
C ALA A 87 4.10 18.14 -3.73
N THR A 88 4.19 17.88 -5.03
CA THR A 88 4.87 16.69 -5.60
C THR A 88 6.29 17.02 -6.08
N ARG A 89 7.09 17.72 -5.26
CA ARG A 89 8.38 18.33 -5.64
C ARG A 89 9.20 17.50 -6.65
N GLY A 90 9.30 17.97 -7.91
CA GLY A 90 10.11 17.35 -8.96
C GLY A 90 9.49 16.13 -9.66
N LEU A 91 8.26 15.76 -9.31
CA LEU A 91 7.51 14.67 -9.92
C LEU A 91 6.51 15.22 -10.95
N THR A 92 6.58 14.69 -12.16
CA THR A 92 5.60 14.92 -13.22
C THR A 92 4.55 13.82 -13.12
N LEU A 93 3.31 14.19 -12.79
CA LEU A 93 2.16 13.28 -12.80
C LEU A 93 1.30 13.53 -14.04
N ASN A 94 0.80 12.46 -14.63
CA ASN A 94 -0.24 12.56 -15.65
C ASN A 94 -1.60 12.96 -15.00
N PRO A 95 -2.62 13.36 -15.78
CA PRO A 95 -3.89 13.84 -15.22
C PRO A 95 -4.60 12.83 -14.30
N SER A 96 -4.54 11.53 -14.62
CA SER A 96 -5.18 10.49 -13.80
C SER A 96 -4.45 10.27 -12.48
N GLU A 97 -3.11 10.31 -12.50
CA GLU A 97 -2.29 10.22 -11.29
C GLU A 97 -2.48 11.41 -10.37
N ALA A 98 -2.48 12.62 -10.95
CA ALA A 98 -2.73 13.85 -10.20
C ALA A 98 -4.12 13.82 -9.56
N GLN A 99 -5.16 13.45 -10.32
CA GLN A 99 -6.52 13.34 -9.80
C GLN A 99 -6.64 12.29 -8.68
N TRP A 100 -5.97 11.14 -8.83
CA TRP A 100 -5.96 10.12 -7.78
C TRP A 100 -5.25 10.61 -6.52
N LEU A 101 -4.10 11.28 -6.65
CA LEU A 101 -3.37 11.83 -5.52
C LEU A 101 -4.20 12.91 -4.80
N GLU A 102 -4.81 13.82 -5.54
CA GLU A 102 -5.73 14.83 -5.00
C GLU A 102 -6.89 14.18 -4.23
N SER A 103 -7.45 13.10 -4.78
CA SER A 103 -8.51 12.34 -4.13
C SER A 103 -8.03 11.70 -2.82
N CYS A 104 -6.82 11.15 -2.80
CA CYS A 104 -6.21 10.60 -1.58
C CYS A 104 -5.96 11.68 -0.53
N LEU A 105 -5.43 12.84 -0.93
CA LEU A 105 -5.22 13.98 -0.03
C LEU A 105 -6.55 14.47 0.56
N ALA A 106 -7.57 14.64 -0.27
CA ALA A 106 -8.89 15.09 0.17
C ALA A 106 -9.60 14.06 1.08
N ALA A 107 -9.52 12.76 0.75
CA ALA A 107 -10.16 11.70 1.52
C ALA A 107 -9.44 11.40 2.84
N SER A 108 -8.12 11.57 2.87
CA SER A 108 -7.28 11.27 4.03
C SER A 108 -7.17 12.44 5.01
N GLN A 109 -7.39 13.68 4.57
CA GLN A 109 -7.61 14.79 5.49
C GLN A 109 -8.92 14.54 6.23
N ALA A 110 -8.84 14.32 7.54
CA ALA A 110 -10.04 14.25 8.35
C ALA A 110 -10.90 15.48 8.05
N PHE A 111 -12.18 15.26 7.72
CA PHE A 111 -13.20 16.22 8.12
C PHE A 111 -12.92 16.46 9.59
N ALA A 112 -12.35 17.61 9.94
CA ALA A 112 -12.28 18.06 11.30
C ALA A 112 -13.74 18.09 11.76
N ARG A 113 -14.19 16.99 12.38
CA ARG A 113 -15.50 16.91 13.00
C ARG A 113 -15.46 17.97 14.09
N ARG A 114 -16.01 19.13 13.75
CA ARG A 114 -16.43 20.14 14.70
C ARG A 114 -17.53 19.56 15.57
#